data_AF-A0AAD7AKX1-F1
#
_entry.id   AF-A0AAD7AKX1-F1
#
_cell.length_a   1.000
_cell.length_b   1.000
_cell.length_c   1.000
_cell.angle_alpha   90.00
_cell.angle_beta   90.00
_cell.angle_gamma   90.00
#
_symmetry.space_group_name_H-M   'P 1'
#
loop_
_entity.id
_entity.type
_entity.pdbx_description
1 polymer ?
#
loop_
_entity_poly.entity_id
_entity_poly.type
_entity_poly.pdbx_seq_one_letter_code
_entity_poly.pdbx_strand_id
1 'polypeptide(L)'
;DQTGVVYLPGSRMTYAPRGSKQVGLIGNEEKRAFTALLAVSAAGERIPVQCVYEGKTTRSVPSEDAASRHECDAAGFRFVFSGKTGNHWSNQKTMREWI
;
A
#
# COMPACT_ATOMS: atom_id res chain seq x y z
N ASP A 1 -9.51 6.00 -9.65
CA ASP A 1 -9.88 4.69 -9.08
C ASP A 1 -8.99 4.37 -7.88
N GLN A 2 -9.38 3.40 -7.05
CA GLN A 2 -8.59 2.96 -5.88
C GLN A 2 -8.39 1.45 -5.91
N THR A 3 -7.14 1.00 -5.76
CA THR A 3 -6.79 -0.41 -5.76
C THR A 3 -6.05 -0.78 -4.48
N GLY A 4 -6.50 -1.82 -3.79
CA GLY A 4 -5.80 -2.40 -2.64
C GLY A 4 -4.64 -3.27 -3.12
N VAL A 5 -3.42 -2.92 -2.73
CA VAL A 5 -2.19 -3.65 -3.04
C VAL A 5 -1.75 -4.41 -1.80
N VAL A 6 -1.75 -5.74 -1.88
CA VAL A 6 -1.41 -6.62 -0.77
C VAL A 6 0.07 -7.00 -0.82
N TYR A 7 0.77 -6.86 0.30
CA TYR A 7 2.14 -7.33 0.49
C TYR A 7 2.18 -8.85 0.72
N LEU A 8 1.76 -9.61 -0.28
CA LEU A 8 1.88 -11.07 -0.25
C LEU A 8 3.07 -11.50 -1.10
N PRO A 9 3.99 -12.33 -0.57
CA PRO A 9 4.86 -13.09 -1.43
C PRO A 9 3.96 -13.96 -2.31
N GLY A 10 4.03 -13.79 -3.63
CA GLY A 10 3.16 -14.48 -4.59
C GLY A 10 3.27 -16.01 -4.58
N SER A 11 4.13 -16.59 -3.74
CA SER A 11 4.26 -18.02 -3.55
C SER A 11 3.15 -18.57 -2.65
N ARG A 12 2.41 -19.57 -3.14
CA ARG A 12 1.50 -20.39 -2.33
C ARG A 12 2.23 -21.50 -1.56
N MET A 13 3.53 -21.34 -1.31
CA MET A 13 4.34 -22.32 -0.60
C MET A 13 4.66 -21.82 0.79
N THR A 14 4.54 -22.72 1.75
CA THR A 14 4.78 -22.49 3.17
C THR A 14 5.43 -23.74 3.75
N TYR A 15 6.23 -23.59 4.81
CA TYR A 15 6.89 -24.71 5.46
C TYR A 15 6.04 -25.21 6.64
N ALA A 16 5.92 -26.53 6.78
CA ALA A 16 5.28 -27.16 7.92
C ALA A 16 6.04 -28.42 8.34
N PRO A 17 5.96 -28.83 9.62
CA PRO A 17 6.52 -30.10 10.07
C PRO A 17 6.02 -31.29 9.25
N ARG A 18 6.89 -32.28 9.03
CA ARG A 18 6.54 -33.50 8.29
C ARG A 18 5.43 -34.25 9.05
N GLY A 19 4.32 -34.54 8.36
CA GLY A 19 3.15 -35.19 8.96
C GLY A 19 2.00 -34.24 9.33
N SER A 20 2.16 -32.93 9.13
CA SER A 20 1.07 -31.95 9.29
C SER A 20 -0.07 -32.23 8.30
N LYS A 21 -1.30 -32.34 8.83
CA LYS A 21 -2.54 -32.52 8.04
C LYS A 21 -3.18 -31.20 7.60
N GLN A 22 -2.96 -30.14 8.37
CA GLN A 22 -3.42 -28.80 8.08
C GLN A 22 -2.20 -27.87 8.05
N VAL A 23 -1.96 -27.27 6.89
CA VAL A 23 -0.81 -26.40 6.66
C VAL A 23 -1.33 -25.00 6.37
N GLY A 24 -1.17 -24.11 7.35
CA GLY A 24 -1.51 -22.70 7.20
C GLY A 24 -0.50 -22.00 6.29
N LEU A 25 -1.01 -21.22 5.34
CA LEU A 25 -0.17 -20.35 4.52
C LEU A 25 0.13 -19.06 5.30
N ILE A 26 1.41 -18.81 5.57
CA ILE A 26 1.85 -17.58 6.24
C ILE A 26 1.42 -16.37 5.39
N GLY A 27 0.74 -15.41 6.02
CA GLY A 27 0.25 -14.18 5.38
C GLY A 27 -1.13 -14.28 4.73
N ASN A 28 -1.75 -15.46 4.63
CA ASN A 28 -3.08 -15.61 4.01
C ASN A 28 -4.19 -14.88 4.78
N GLU A 29 -4.09 -14.89 6.12
CA GLU A 29 -5.06 -14.22 7.01
C GLU A 29 -4.65 -12.76 7.28
N GLU A 30 -3.37 -12.49 7.50
CA GLU A 30 -2.87 -11.14 7.77
C GLU A 30 -2.38 -10.45 6.50
N LYS A 31 -3.34 -9.82 5.81
CA LYS A 31 -3.09 -9.06 4.57
C LYS A 31 -2.61 -7.66 4.91
N ARG A 32 -1.30 -7.49 5.10
CA ARG A 32 -0.70 -6.15 5.07
C ARG A 32 -0.90 -5.59 3.67
N ALA A 33 -1.50 -4.41 3.57
CA ALA A 33 -1.82 -3.78 2.31
C ALA A 33 -1.72 -2.26 2.40
N PHE A 34 -1.59 -1.63 1.25
CA PHE A 34 -1.81 -0.19 1.07
C PHE A 34 -2.81 0.02 -0.07
N THR A 35 -3.44 1.18 -0.12
CA THR A 35 -4.32 1.53 -1.25
C THR A 35 -3.61 2.50 -2.17
N ALA A 36 -3.46 2.12 -3.45
CA ALA A 36 -2.99 3.00 -4.50
C ALA A 36 -4.18 3.73 -5.14
N LEU A 37 -4.05 5.04 -5.27
CA LEU A 37 -4.98 5.92 -5.93
C LEU A 37 -4.36 6.40 -7.24
N LEU A 38 -5.08 6.17 -8.32
CA LEU A 38 -4.68 6.58 -9.67
C LEU A 38 -5.82 7.38 -10.31
N ALA A 39 -5.47 8.51 -10.90
CA ALA A 39 -6.38 9.29 -11.72
C ALA A 39 -5.68 9.73 -13.01
N VAL A 40 -6.48 9.80 -14.08
CA VAL A 40 -6.04 10.23 -15.41
C VAL A 40 -7.07 11.27 -15.84
N SER A 41 -6.60 12.43 -16.29
CA SER A 41 -7.48 13.48 -16.80
C SER A 41 -8.05 13.07 -18.16
N ALA A 42 -9.15 13.69 -18.58
CA ALA A 42 -9.71 13.46 -19.92
C ALA A 42 -8.74 13.87 -21.05
N ALA A 43 -7.79 14.78 -20.76
CA ALA A 43 -6.71 15.18 -21.67
C ALA A 43 -5.54 14.17 -21.71
N GLY A 44 -5.63 13.08 -20.94
CA GLY A 44 -4.58 12.06 -20.84
C GLY A 44 -3.43 12.45 -19.89
N GLU A 45 -3.57 13.53 -19.14
CA GLU A 45 -2.58 13.92 -18.13
C GLU A 45 -2.68 12.97 -16.94
N ARG A 46 -1.53 12.53 -16.45
CA ARG A 46 -1.44 11.64 -15.30
C ARG A 46 -1.48 12.48 -14.03
N ILE A 47 -2.48 12.26 -13.19
CA ILE A 47 -2.47 12.79 -11.83
C ILE A 47 -1.48 11.95 -11.02
N PRO A 48 -0.66 12.56 -10.14
CA PRO A 48 0.35 11.82 -9.42
C PRO A 48 -0.24 10.68 -8.59
N VAL A 49 0.45 9.55 -8.50
CA VAL A 49 -0.06 8.38 -7.75
C VAL A 49 0.02 8.65 -6.25
N GLN A 50 -1.07 8.43 -5.52
CA GLN A 50 -1.08 8.48 -4.05
C GLN A 50 -1.25 7.09 -3.44
N CYS A 51 -0.36 6.72 -2.53
CA CYS A 51 -0.37 5.46 -1.81
C CYS A 51 -0.74 5.73 -0.34
N VAL A 52 -1.88 5.19 0.11
CA VAL A 52 -2.40 5.32 1.48
C VAL A 52 -2.03 4.08 2.28
N TYR A 53 -1.30 4.27 3.37
CA TYR A 53 -0.83 3.23 4.28
C TYR A 53 -1.65 3.22 5.57
N GLU A 54 -1.74 2.06 6.20
CA GLU A 54 -2.32 1.96 7.54
C GLU A 54 -1.42 2.64 8.58
N GLY A 55 -2.01 3.48 9.42
CA GLY A 55 -1.38 3.99 10.64
C GLY A 55 -1.61 5.47 10.87
N LYS A 56 -0.84 6.04 11.81
CA LYS A 56 -1.11 7.39 12.36
C LYS A 56 0.04 8.38 12.20
N THR A 57 1.20 7.93 11.73
CA THR A 57 2.43 8.74 11.71
C THR A 57 3.21 8.50 10.44
N THR A 58 4.20 9.35 10.15
CA THR A 58 5.12 9.19 9.02
C THR A 58 5.90 7.87 9.05
N ARG A 59 6.06 7.26 10.23
CA ARG A 59 6.67 5.91 10.35
C ARG A 59 5.83 4.79 9.72
N SER A 60 4.59 5.08 9.35
CA SER A 60 3.67 4.14 8.69
C SER A 60 3.83 4.11 7.17
N VAL A 61 4.55 5.07 6.58
CA VAL A 61 4.86 5.10 5.15
C VAL A 61 6.29 4.62 4.89
N PRO A 62 6.69 4.31 3.64
CA PRO A 62 8.05 3.95 3.31
C PRO A 62 9.06 5.02 3.75
N SER A 63 10.26 4.58 4.14
CA SER A 63 11.35 5.49 4.53
C SER A 63 11.70 6.47 3.41
N GLU A 64 12.23 7.63 3.78
CA GLU A 64 12.84 8.58 2.84
C GLU A 64 14.11 7.99 2.20
N ASP A 65 14.79 7.09 2.91
CA ASP A 65 15.98 6.37 2.41
C ASP A 65 15.65 5.07 1.67
N ALA A 66 14.37 4.79 1.40
CA ALA A 66 13.97 3.56 0.73
C ALA A 66 14.47 3.53 -0.72
N ALA A 67 14.74 2.33 -1.23
CA ALA A 67 15.09 2.15 -2.64
C ALA A 67 14.01 2.77 -3.54
N SER A 68 14.46 3.50 -4.55
CA SER A 68 13.61 4.21 -5.53
C SER A 68 12.74 5.34 -4.97
N ARG A 69 12.93 5.76 -3.71
CA ARG A 69 12.14 6.82 -3.08
C ARG A 69 12.29 8.16 -3.79
N HIS A 70 13.54 8.55 -4.09
CA HIS A 70 13.83 9.81 -4.76
C HIS A 70 13.18 9.89 -6.15
N GLU A 71 13.21 8.80 -6.91
CA GLU A 71 12.58 8.70 -8.23
C GLU A 71 11.06 8.78 -8.14
N CYS A 72 10.45 8.18 -7.10
CA CYS A 72 9.01 8.29 -6.86
C CYS A 72 8.62 9.73 -6.52
N ASP A 73 9.38 10.39 -5.64
CA ASP A 73 9.13 11.77 -5.24
C ASP A 73 9.29 12.73 -6.45
N ALA A 74 10.32 12.52 -7.28
CA ALA A 74 10.53 13.28 -8.52
C ALA A 74 9.40 13.06 -9.55
N ALA A 75 8.78 11.88 -9.55
CA ALA A 75 7.60 11.57 -10.36
C ALA A 75 6.28 12.05 -9.72
N GLY A 76 6.34 12.72 -8.57
CA GLY A 76 5.20 13.31 -7.86
C GLY A 76 4.40 12.33 -6.99
N PHE A 77 4.89 11.11 -6.78
CA PHE A 77 4.20 10.12 -5.95
C PHE A 77 4.01 10.66 -4.53
N ARG A 78 2.87 10.32 -3.93
CA ARG A 78 2.56 10.71 -2.55
C ARG A 78 2.39 9.48 -1.68
N PHE A 79 3.17 9.38 -0.62
CA PHE A 79 3.02 8.34 0.38
C PHE A 79 2.41 8.95 1.64
N VAL A 80 1.18 8.56 1.97
CA VAL A 80 0.43 9.12 3.09
C VAL A 80 -0.08 8.00 3.98
N PHE A 81 -0.32 8.28 5.26
CA PHE A 81 -0.97 7.35 6.18
C PHE A 81 -2.43 7.76 6.40
N SER A 82 -3.31 6.78 6.61
CA SER A 82 -4.76 7.02 6.74
C SER A 82 -5.16 7.79 8.00
N GLY A 83 -4.28 7.84 9.00
CA GLY A 83 -4.55 8.40 10.33
C GLY A 83 -5.28 7.42 11.26
N LYS A 84 -5.56 6.19 10.83
CA LYS A 84 -6.33 5.20 11.59
C LYS A 84 -5.69 3.81 11.51
N THR A 85 -5.52 3.17 12.67
CA THR A 85 -5.11 1.76 12.77
C THR A 85 -6.21 0.85 12.22
N GLY A 86 -5.83 -0.20 11.49
CA GLY A 86 -6.73 -1.11 10.79
C GLY A 86 -7.37 -0.54 9.52
N ASN A 87 -6.90 0.61 9.01
CA ASN A 87 -7.41 1.19 7.77
C ASN A 87 -6.28 1.64 6.86
N HIS A 88 -6.18 1.06 5.66
CA HIS A 88 -5.29 1.52 4.60
C HIS A 88 -6.04 2.17 3.42
N TRP A 89 -7.36 2.36 3.52
CA TRP A 89 -8.17 3.02 2.51
C TRP A 89 -8.10 4.53 2.63
N SER A 90 -8.33 5.20 1.49
CA SER A 90 -8.45 6.66 1.48
C SER A 90 -9.65 7.13 2.30
N ASN A 91 -9.57 8.36 2.79
CA ASN A 91 -10.65 9.05 3.47
C ASN A 91 -10.76 10.49 2.94
N GLN A 92 -11.72 11.25 3.46
CA GLN A 92 -11.95 12.62 3.01
C GLN A 92 -10.70 13.52 3.13
N LYS A 93 -9.88 13.34 4.16
CA LYS A 93 -8.64 14.11 4.33
C LYS A 93 -7.62 13.74 3.26
N THR A 94 -7.30 12.45 3.11
CA THR A 94 -6.29 12.01 2.13
C THR A 94 -6.72 12.29 0.69
N MET A 95 -8.02 12.30 0.39
CA MET A 95 -8.54 12.65 -0.94
C MET A 95 -8.39 14.16 -1.23
N ARG A 96 -8.56 15.02 -0.22
CA ARG A 96 -8.32 16.47 -0.36
C ARG A 96 -6.84 16.82 -0.46
N GLU A 97 -5.97 16.02 0.16
CA GLU A 97 -4.53 16.19 0.01
C GLU A 97 -4.06 15.82 -1.40
N TRP A 98 -4.79 14.96 -2.11
CA TRP A 98 -4.38 14.42 -3.40
C TRP A 98 -4.61 15.38 -4.59
N ILE A 99 -5.68 16.18 -4.55
CA ILE A 99 -6.15 17.07 -5.63
C ILE A 99 -5.96 18.53 -5.23
#